data_AF-A0A947S276-F1
#
_entry.id   AF-A0A947S276-F1
#
_cell.length_a   1.000
_cell.length_b   1.000
_cell.length_c   1.000
_cell.angle_alpha   90.00
_cell.angle_beta   90.00
_cell.angle_gamma   90.00
#
_symmetry.space_group_name_H-M   'P 1'
#
loop_
_entity.id
_entity.type
_entity.pdbx_description
1 polymer ?
#
loop_
_entity_poly.entity_id
_entity_poly.type
_entity_poly.pdbx_seq_one_letter_code
_entity_poly.pdbx_strand_id
1 'polypeptide(L)'
;MRIIDKKIILILAFLFVILMMPIRNVSSIGITIPSGDFEIRMTPEYPGANTNVEAKIVSFSFDVDSSNITWTLNGKIIEQGTGAKTVEFQTGAIGSTLSLSVFIVTNNGKQVENKTTFKIVEADILWNANTYTPYFYKGKSEPVIYNKINVTAIPHGFSSKDKDLIYNWSKDYKKIAGASGTGKSAYSFSFSELRDTEKIGIEISNAQK
;
A
#
# COMPACT_ATOMS: atom_id res chain seq x y z
N MET A 1 -11.48 -74.92 17.85
CA MET A 1 -10.48 -73.98 17.32
C MET A 1 -10.88 -73.66 15.88
N ARG A 2 -11.54 -72.52 15.65
CA ARG A 2 -12.17 -72.20 14.36
C ARG A 2 -11.08 -71.73 13.38
N ILE A 3 -10.83 -72.51 12.33
CA ILE A 3 -9.85 -72.19 11.30
C ILE A 3 -10.42 -71.02 10.49
N ILE A 4 -9.85 -69.83 10.69
CA ILE A 4 -10.21 -68.64 9.90
C ILE A 4 -9.60 -68.82 8.52
N ASP A 5 -10.42 -68.72 7.48
CA ASP A 5 -9.96 -68.90 6.10
C ASP A 5 -8.84 -67.91 5.75
N LYS A 6 -7.75 -68.43 5.18
CA LYS A 6 -6.57 -67.62 4.79
C LYS A 6 -6.93 -66.43 3.89
N LYS A 7 -8.00 -66.56 3.10
CA LYS A 7 -8.53 -65.47 2.25
C LYS A 7 -9.10 -64.31 3.06
N ILE A 8 -9.78 -64.61 4.18
CA ILE A 8 -10.35 -63.59 5.08
C ILE A 8 -9.23 -62.84 5.82
N ILE A 9 -8.18 -63.56 6.25
CA ILE A 9 -6.99 -62.95 6.86
C ILE A 9 -6.28 -62.03 5.86
N LEU A 10 -6.17 -62.45 4.59
CA LEU A 10 -5.55 -61.63 3.54
C LEU A 10 -6.34 -60.35 3.25
N ILE A 11 -7.67 -60.44 3.21
CA ILE A 11 -8.55 -59.29 2.98
C ILE A 11 -8.49 -58.31 4.15
N LEU A 12 -8.48 -58.80 5.40
CA LEU A 12 -8.35 -57.96 6.58
C LEU A 12 -6.98 -57.29 6.68
N ALA A 13 -5.90 -57.99 6.32
CA ALA A 13 -4.55 -57.41 6.26
C ALA A 13 -4.47 -56.30 5.20
N PHE A 14 -5.10 -56.50 4.03
CA PHE A 14 -5.13 -55.47 2.98
C PHE A 14 -5.97 -54.24 3.38
N LEU A 15 -7.09 -54.43 4.08
CA LEU A 15 -7.92 -53.33 4.57
C LEU A 15 -7.19 -52.51 5.66
N PHE A 16 -6.37 -53.17 6.49
CA PHE A 16 -5.58 -52.52 7.53
C PHE A 16 -4.44 -51.66 6.95
N VAL A 17 -3.85 -52.06 5.81
CA VAL A 17 -2.81 -51.29 5.12
C VAL A 17 -3.38 -50.03 4.48
N ILE A 18 -4.60 -50.07 3.95
CA ILE A 18 -5.28 -48.89 3.36
C ILE A 18 -5.64 -47.86 4.45
N LEU A 19 -5.96 -48.31 5.67
CA LEU A 19 -6.29 -47.44 6.81
C LEU A 19 -5.07 -46.78 7.47
N MET A 20 -3.86 -47.26 7.19
CA MET A 20 -2.59 -46.70 7.70
C MET A 20 -1.89 -45.74 6.72
N MET A 21 -2.46 -45.49 5.53
CA MET A 21 -1.94 -44.44 4.65
C MET A 21 -2.28 -43.06 5.23
N PRO A 22 -1.27 -42.21 5.53
CA PRO A 22 -1.54 -40.86 6.00
C PRO A 22 -2.21 -40.06 4.88
N ILE A 23 -3.41 -39.55 5.12
CA ILE A 23 -4.08 -38.58 4.25
C ILE A 23 -3.25 -37.29 4.30
N ARG A 24 -2.35 -37.11 3.34
CA ARG A 24 -1.56 -35.88 3.22
C ARG A 24 -2.44 -34.78 2.61
N ASN A 25 -3.16 -34.05 3.46
CA ASN A 25 -3.72 -32.75 3.07
C ASN A 25 -2.57 -31.74 2.97
N VAL A 26 -1.92 -31.66 1.82
CA VAL A 26 -0.96 -30.58 1.52
C VAL A 26 -1.76 -29.38 1.01
N SER A 27 -2.24 -28.55 1.92
CA SER A 27 -2.59 -27.18 1.59
C SER A 27 -1.33 -26.33 1.73
N SER A 28 -0.51 -26.26 0.69
CA SER A 28 0.46 -25.17 0.61
C SER A 28 -0.33 -23.90 0.33
N ILE A 29 -0.50 -23.05 1.34
CA ILE A 29 -0.70 -21.62 1.07
C ILE A 29 0.63 -21.19 0.47
N GLY A 30 0.67 -21.08 -0.85
CA GLY A 30 1.76 -20.39 -1.53
C GLY A 30 1.72 -18.95 -1.07
N ILE A 31 2.42 -18.64 0.02
CA ILE A 31 2.90 -17.30 0.25
C ILE A 31 3.88 -17.09 -0.90
N THR A 32 3.38 -16.51 -1.99
CA THR A 32 4.25 -15.89 -2.98
C THR A 32 4.86 -14.70 -2.25
N ILE A 33 5.97 -14.96 -1.57
CA ILE A 33 6.89 -13.90 -1.17
C ILE A 33 7.26 -13.27 -2.52
N PRO A 34 6.91 -12.00 -2.80
CA PRO A 34 7.38 -11.35 -4.01
C PRO A 34 8.89 -11.52 -4.00
N SER A 35 9.42 -12.29 -4.96
CA SER A 35 10.86 -12.32 -5.14
C SER A 35 11.25 -10.88 -5.45
N GLY A 36 12.14 -10.31 -4.66
CA GLY A 36 12.65 -8.95 -4.84
C GLY A 36 13.52 -8.82 -6.09
N ASP A 37 13.12 -9.43 -7.20
CA ASP A 37 13.83 -9.41 -8.47
C ASP A 37 13.71 -8.02 -9.14
N PHE A 38 12.60 -7.31 -8.88
CA PHE A 38 12.36 -5.94 -9.35
C PHE A 38 11.35 -5.20 -8.46
N GLU A 39 11.42 -3.87 -8.52
CA GLU A 39 10.52 -2.92 -7.88
C GLU A 39 9.63 -2.23 -8.93
N ILE A 40 8.40 -1.88 -8.56
CA ILE A 40 7.53 -0.99 -9.34
C ILE A 40 7.53 0.36 -8.65
N ARG A 41 8.04 1.40 -9.31
CA ARG A 41 7.99 2.78 -8.82
C ARG A 41 6.86 3.53 -9.48
N MET A 42 6.06 4.22 -8.68
CA MET A 42 4.92 5.01 -9.16
C MET A 42 5.23 6.50 -9.02
N THR A 43 4.80 7.28 -10.00
CA THR A 43 4.83 8.74 -9.97
C THR A 43 3.43 9.27 -10.28
N PRO A 44 2.75 9.95 -9.34
CA PRO A 44 3.17 10.21 -7.95
C PRO A 44 3.24 8.93 -7.09
N GLU A 45 4.04 8.95 -6.01
CA GLU A 45 4.23 7.79 -5.11
C GLU A 45 2.96 7.46 -4.31
N TYR A 46 2.23 8.49 -3.87
CA TYR A 46 0.95 8.38 -3.17
C TYR A 46 -0.15 9.01 -4.05
N PRO A 47 -0.66 8.29 -5.07
CA PRO A 47 -1.68 8.84 -5.95
C PRO A 47 -3.02 8.99 -5.23
N GLY A 48 -3.66 10.15 -5.42
CA GLY A 48 -5.03 10.40 -4.98
C GLY A 48 -6.05 9.71 -5.88
N ALA A 49 -7.32 10.07 -5.72
CA ALA A 49 -8.40 9.59 -6.56
C ALA A 49 -8.33 10.18 -7.98
N ASN A 50 -8.74 9.39 -8.97
CA ASN A 50 -8.82 9.77 -10.39
C ASN A 50 -7.54 10.43 -10.94
N THR A 51 -6.39 10.07 -10.39
CA THR A 51 -5.09 10.66 -10.70
C THR A 51 -4.38 9.79 -11.74
N ASN A 52 -3.75 10.43 -12.73
CA ASN A 52 -2.89 9.73 -13.68
C ASN A 52 -1.56 9.35 -13.00
N VAL A 53 -1.17 8.10 -13.17
CA VAL A 53 0.02 7.51 -12.55
C VAL A 53 0.88 6.90 -13.64
N GLU A 54 2.17 7.25 -13.63
CA GLU A 54 3.20 6.51 -14.35
C GLU A 54 3.78 5.45 -13.41
N ALA A 55 3.72 4.18 -13.81
CA ALA A 55 4.44 3.10 -13.15
C ALA A 55 5.64 2.66 -13.98
N LYS A 56 6.77 2.43 -13.31
CA LYS A 56 8.05 2.06 -13.91
C LYS A 56 8.69 0.88 -13.21
N ILE A 57 9.15 -0.09 -13.98
CA ILE A 57 9.94 -1.22 -13.47
C ILE A 57 11.39 -0.78 -13.22
N VAL A 58 11.91 -1.13 -12.06
CA VAL A 58 13.33 -0.99 -11.71
C VAL A 58 13.87 -2.35 -11.26
N SER A 59 14.87 -2.86 -11.98
CA SER A 59 15.55 -4.11 -11.62
C SER A 59 17.06 -3.93 -11.61
N PHE A 60 17.73 -4.68 -10.72
CA PHE A 60 19.18 -4.83 -10.67
C PHE A 60 19.63 -6.27 -11.01
N SER A 61 18.67 -7.18 -11.24
CA SER A 61 18.95 -8.61 -11.40
C SER A 61 18.82 -9.10 -12.85
N PHE A 62 18.17 -8.34 -13.72
CA PHE A 62 18.05 -8.61 -15.15
C PHE A 62 17.91 -7.32 -15.96
N ASP A 63 18.14 -7.43 -17.26
CA ASP A 63 17.94 -6.34 -18.21
C ASP A 63 16.44 -6.20 -18.56
N VAL A 64 15.82 -5.13 -18.06
CA VAL A 64 14.41 -4.83 -18.30
C VAL A 64 14.15 -4.45 -19.76
N ASP A 65 15.12 -3.83 -20.45
CA ASP A 65 14.95 -3.30 -21.80
C ASP A 65 14.83 -4.42 -22.85
N SER A 66 15.48 -5.57 -22.62
CA SER A 66 15.40 -6.75 -23.50
C SER A 66 14.38 -7.81 -23.06
N SER A 67 13.62 -7.54 -21.99
CA SER A 67 12.63 -8.49 -21.45
C SER A 67 11.24 -8.29 -22.08
N ASN A 68 10.47 -9.37 -22.23
CA ASN A 68 9.06 -9.28 -22.64
C ASN A 68 8.18 -9.05 -21.40
N ILE A 69 7.47 -7.93 -21.37
CA ILE A 69 6.75 -7.43 -20.20
C ILE A 69 5.28 -7.35 -20.51
N THR A 70 4.44 -7.77 -19.57
CA THR A 70 2.98 -7.65 -19.63
C THR A 70 2.49 -6.96 -18.35
N TRP A 71 1.89 -5.80 -18.52
CA TRP A 71 1.22 -5.06 -17.45
C TRP A 71 -0.27 -5.38 -17.43
N THR A 72 -0.79 -5.63 -16.24
CA THR A 72 -2.23 -5.79 -16.03
C THR A 72 -2.72 -4.91 -14.90
N LEU A 73 -3.88 -4.29 -15.11
CA LEU A 73 -4.61 -3.51 -14.12
C LEU A 73 -5.94 -4.19 -13.85
N ASN A 74 -6.17 -4.56 -12.60
CA ASN A 74 -7.35 -5.34 -12.18
C ASN A 74 -7.57 -6.60 -13.05
N GLY A 75 -6.48 -7.25 -13.46
CA GLY A 75 -6.50 -8.45 -14.31
C GLY A 75 -6.69 -8.21 -15.80
N LYS A 76 -6.89 -6.96 -16.26
CA LYS A 76 -6.95 -6.60 -17.68
C LYS A 76 -5.58 -6.14 -18.16
N ILE A 77 -5.12 -6.65 -19.30
CA ILE A 77 -3.88 -6.17 -19.94
C ILE A 77 -4.05 -4.70 -20.33
N ILE A 78 -3.10 -3.87 -19.90
CA ILE A 78 -3.05 -2.44 -20.21
C ILE A 78 -1.87 -2.06 -21.10
N GLU A 79 -0.79 -2.84 -21.06
CA GLU A 79 0.40 -2.64 -21.88
C GLU A 79 1.16 -3.98 -22.00
N GLN A 80 1.74 -4.26 -23.17
CA GLN A 80 2.52 -5.48 -23.38
C GLN A 80 3.56 -5.29 -24.49
N GLY A 81 4.79 -5.75 -24.26
CA GLY A 81 5.83 -5.75 -25.28
C GLY A 81 7.24 -5.97 -24.73
N THR A 82 8.20 -6.13 -25.64
CA THR A 82 9.62 -6.13 -25.29
C THR A 82 10.06 -4.73 -24.88
N GLY A 83 10.67 -4.61 -23.70
CA GLY A 83 11.15 -3.33 -23.18
C GLY A 83 10.05 -2.37 -22.73
N ALA A 84 8.80 -2.84 -22.59
CA ALA A 84 7.67 -2.06 -22.07
C ALA A 84 7.81 -1.81 -20.55
N LYS A 85 8.84 -1.07 -20.16
CA LYS A 85 9.25 -0.86 -18.77
C LYS A 85 8.44 0.18 -18.00
N THR A 86 7.60 0.93 -18.70
CA THR A 86 6.72 1.97 -18.16
C THR A 86 5.29 1.75 -18.64
N VAL A 87 4.33 2.13 -17.80
CA VAL A 87 2.91 2.17 -18.17
C VAL A 87 2.22 3.34 -17.50
N GLU A 88 1.24 3.94 -18.17
CA GLU A 88 0.36 4.95 -17.60
C GLU A 88 -1.03 4.36 -17.34
N PHE A 89 -1.62 4.71 -16.20
CA PHE A 89 -3.00 4.39 -15.88
C PHE A 89 -3.61 5.44 -14.96
N GLN A 90 -4.94 5.44 -14.84
CA GLN A 90 -5.67 6.32 -13.93
C GLN A 90 -6.13 5.54 -12.69
N THR A 91 -5.98 6.13 -11.50
CA THR A 91 -6.56 5.56 -10.26
C THR A 91 -8.08 5.69 -10.25
N GLY A 92 -8.75 4.89 -9.43
CA GLY A 92 -10.19 4.96 -9.23
C GLY A 92 -10.61 6.04 -8.22
N ALA A 93 -11.90 6.02 -7.84
CA ALA A 93 -12.43 6.89 -6.80
C ALA A 93 -11.90 6.54 -5.40
N ILE A 94 -12.03 7.46 -4.44
CA ILE A 94 -11.70 7.23 -3.02
C ILE A 94 -12.38 5.95 -2.52
N GLY A 95 -11.61 5.12 -1.81
CA GLY A 95 -12.07 3.87 -1.23
C GLY A 95 -12.03 2.67 -2.19
N SER A 96 -11.80 2.89 -3.49
CA SER A 96 -11.59 1.80 -4.45
C SER A 96 -10.26 1.09 -4.20
N THR A 97 -10.19 -0.18 -4.59
CA THR A 97 -8.97 -0.99 -4.56
C THR A 97 -8.46 -1.17 -5.99
N LEU A 98 -7.16 -0.95 -6.17
CA LEU A 98 -6.47 -1.13 -7.44
C LEU A 98 -5.45 -2.25 -7.31
N SER A 99 -5.37 -3.11 -8.32
CA SER A 99 -4.39 -4.19 -8.38
C SER A 99 -3.57 -4.06 -9.66
N LEU A 100 -2.29 -3.74 -9.51
CA LEU A 100 -1.32 -3.64 -10.59
C LEU A 100 -0.43 -4.87 -10.56
N SER A 101 -0.43 -5.66 -11.63
CA SER A 101 0.49 -6.80 -11.77
C SER A 101 1.37 -6.64 -13.00
N VAL A 102 2.61 -7.11 -12.86
CA VAL A 102 3.60 -7.15 -13.92
C VAL A 102 4.12 -8.56 -14.04
N PHE A 103 4.01 -9.12 -15.23
CA PHE A 103 4.62 -10.39 -15.59
C PHE A 103 5.74 -10.15 -16.61
N ILE A 104 6.92 -10.69 -16.35
CA ILE A 104 8.12 -10.47 -17.17
C ILE A 104 8.73 -11.81 -17.53
N VAL A 105 9.02 -11.99 -18.81
CA VAL A 105 9.89 -13.06 -19.33
C VAL A 105 11.21 -12.42 -19.75
N THR A 106 12.28 -12.71 -19.02
CA THR A 106 13.61 -12.18 -19.30
C THR A 106 14.20 -12.79 -20.58
N ASN A 107 15.26 -12.17 -21.10
CA ASN A 107 16.00 -12.66 -22.27
C ASN A 107 16.54 -14.10 -22.12
N ASN A 108 16.84 -14.55 -20.89
CA ASN A 108 17.28 -15.90 -20.59
C ASN A 108 16.12 -16.88 -20.28
N GLY A 109 14.87 -16.44 -20.47
CA GLY A 109 13.67 -17.26 -20.28
C GLY A 109 13.19 -17.37 -18.83
N LYS A 110 13.84 -16.69 -17.86
CA LYS A 110 13.35 -16.62 -16.48
C LYS A 110 12.02 -15.86 -16.47
N GLN A 111 11.03 -16.40 -15.76
CA GLN A 111 9.75 -15.74 -15.54
C GLN A 111 9.73 -15.14 -14.14
N VAL A 112 9.37 -13.87 -14.04
CA VAL A 112 9.20 -13.16 -12.77
C VAL A 112 7.89 -12.39 -12.79
N GLU A 113 7.24 -12.33 -11.64
CA GLU A 113 5.97 -11.63 -11.46
C GLU A 113 6.01 -10.80 -10.18
N ASN A 114 5.42 -9.61 -10.23
CA ASN A 114 5.14 -8.81 -9.04
C ASN A 114 3.72 -8.25 -9.13
N LYS A 115 3.00 -8.29 -8.01
CA LYS A 115 1.64 -7.81 -7.87
C LYS A 115 1.54 -6.87 -6.68
N THR A 116 1.14 -5.64 -6.94
CA THR A 116 0.90 -4.63 -5.93
C THR A 116 -0.58 -4.31 -5.87
N THR A 117 -1.18 -4.41 -4.69
CA THR A 117 -2.59 -4.05 -4.47
C THR A 117 -2.65 -2.95 -3.42
N PHE A 118 -3.35 -1.87 -3.74
CA PHE A 118 -3.47 -0.71 -2.86
C PHE A 118 -4.88 -0.12 -2.91
N LYS A 119 -5.27 0.51 -1.80
CA LYS A 119 -6.55 1.21 -1.67
C LYS A 119 -6.33 2.69 -1.91
N ILE A 120 -7.19 3.32 -2.70
CA ILE A 120 -7.16 4.75 -2.94
C ILE A 120 -7.70 5.47 -1.70
N VAL A 121 -6.86 6.30 -1.09
CA VAL A 121 -7.15 7.07 0.12
C VAL A 121 -6.66 8.50 -0.04
N GLU A 122 -7.27 9.43 0.67
CA GLU A 122 -6.91 10.85 0.63
C GLU A 122 -6.91 11.46 2.04
N ALA A 123 -6.33 12.64 2.18
CA ALA A 123 -6.39 13.40 3.41
C ALA A 123 -6.41 14.90 3.13
N ASP A 124 -7.35 15.61 3.73
CA ASP A 124 -7.36 17.07 3.75
C ASP A 124 -6.61 17.59 4.97
N ILE A 125 -5.89 18.70 4.82
CA ILE A 125 -5.30 19.43 5.96
C ILE A 125 -6.07 20.73 6.14
N LEU A 126 -6.82 20.83 7.23
CA LEU A 126 -7.41 22.09 7.68
C LEU A 126 -6.45 22.80 8.62
N TRP A 127 -6.40 24.12 8.53
CA TRP A 127 -5.60 24.95 9.44
C TRP A 127 -6.36 26.17 9.91
N ASN A 128 -6.05 26.66 11.10
CA ASN A 128 -6.51 27.96 11.58
C ASN A 128 -5.44 28.64 12.45
N ALA A 129 -5.33 29.96 12.33
CA ALA A 129 -4.47 30.75 13.18
C ALA A 129 -5.29 31.30 14.36
N ASN A 130 -4.79 31.14 15.58
CA ASN A 130 -5.39 31.75 16.76
C ASN A 130 -4.90 33.19 16.89
N THR A 131 -5.48 34.09 16.08
CA THR A 131 -5.11 35.51 16.02
C THR A 131 -6.34 36.42 16.13
N TYR A 132 -6.13 37.65 16.59
CA TYR A 132 -7.20 38.64 16.61
C TYR A 132 -7.63 38.97 15.18
N THR A 133 -8.93 38.86 14.91
CA THR A 133 -9.53 39.25 13.64
C THR A 133 -10.41 40.47 13.87
N PRO A 134 -10.08 41.63 13.28
CA PRO A 134 -10.90 42.84 13.44
C PRO A 134 -12.33 42.61 12.96
N TYR A 135 -13.32 43.21 13.65
CA TYR A 135 -14.74 43.00 13.36
C TYR A 135 -15.14 43.34 11.90
N PHE A 136 -14.45 44.28 11.26
CA PHE A 136 -14.71 44.69 9.88
C PHE A 136 -13.98 43.83 8.83
N TYR A 137 -13.12 42.90 9.24
CA TYR A 137 -12.39 42.02 8.34
C TYR A 137 -13.22 40.77 8.04
N LYS A 138 -13.59 40.58 6.76
CA LYS A 138 -14.46 39.48 6.31
C LYS A 138 -13.69 38.18 6.00
N GLY A 139 -12.37 38.21 6.06
CA GLY A 139 -11.50 37.08 5.75
C GLY A 139 -11.20 36.19 6.95
N LYS A 140 -10.41 35.15 6.72
CA LYS A 140 -9.89 34.25 7.75
C LYS A 140 -8.77 34.91 8.54
N SER A 141 -8.66 34.59 9.83
CA SER A 141 -7.55 34.98 10.69
C SER A 141 -6.22 34.53 10.09
N GLU A 142 -5.38 35.50 9.73
CA GLU A 142 -4.06 35.21 9.17
C GLU A 142 -3.06 34.82 10.26
N PRO A 143 -2.11 33.91 9.95
CA PRO A 143 -0.96 33.67 10.80
C PRO A 143 -0.15 34.94 11.02
N VAL A 144 0.16 35.24 12.28
CA VAL A 144 1.14 36.26 12.64
C VAL A 144 2.19 35.58 13.49
N ILE A 145 3.41 36.12 13.45
CA ILE A 145 4.55 35.66 14.23
C ILE A 145 4.14 35.40 15.70
N TYR A 146 4.66 34.31 16.27
CA TYR A 146 4.36 33.78 17.61
C TYR A 146 2.97 33.20 17.84
N ASN A 147 2.01 33.49 16.97
CA ASN A 147 0.67 32.96 17.17
C ASN A 147 0.61 31.47 16.87
N LYS A 148 -0.27 30.81 17.64
CA LYS A 148 -0.49 29.39 17.56
C LYS A 148 -1.36 29.08 16.35
N ILE A 149 -0.84 28.27 15.44
CA ILE A 149 -1.57 27.67 14.33
C ILE A 149 -1.98 26.27 14.76
N ASN A 150 -3.24 25.91 14.57
CA ASN A 150 -3.67 24.52 14.67
C ASN A 150 -3.85 23.97 13.27
N VAL A 151 -3.44 22.72 13.11
CA VAL A 151 -3.66 21.94 11.89
C VAL A 151 -4.33 20.63 12.26
N THR A 152 -5.26 20.21 11.40
CA THR A 152 -6.06 19.01 11.56
C THR A 152 -6.10 18.27 10.23
N ALA A 153 -5.75 16.99 10.25
CA ALA A 153 -5.91 16.08 9.12
C ALA A 153 -7.29 15.45 9.14
N ILE A 154 -7.96 15.42 7.99
CA ILE A 154 -9.24 14.73 7.77
C ILE A 154 -8.98 13.61 6.76
N PRO A 155 -8.85 12.36 7.22
CA PRO A 155 -8.60 11.22 6.35
C PRO A 155 -9.88 10.73 5.64
N HIS A 156 -9.73 10.28 4.40
CA HIS A 156 -10.82 9.74 3.58
C HIS A 156 -10.43 8.39 2.99
N GLY A 157 -11.38 7.44 2.96
CA GLY A 157 -11.19 6.13 2.31
C GLY A 157 -10.38 5.10 3.11
N PHE A 158 -9.84 5.46 4.27
CA PHE A 158 -9.14 4.51 5.15
C PHE A 158 -10.09 3.42 5.69
N SER A 159 -9.54 2.25 6.00
CA SER A 159 -10.32 1.11 6.52
C SER A 159 -10.49 1.16 8.04
N SER A 160 -9.53 1.76 8.74
CA SER A 160 -9.61 2.00 10.19
C SER A 160 -10.33 3.31 10.49
N LYS A 161 -10.89 3.43 11.70
CA LYS A 161 -11.44 4.71 12.18
C LYS A 161 -10.31 5.70 12.43
N ASP A 162 -10.61 7.00 12.31
CA ASP A 162 -9.63 8.08 12.44
C ASP A 162 -8.76 7.99 13.70
N LYS A 163 -9.37 7.62 14.83
CA LYS A 163 -8.68 7.44 16.13
C LYS A 163 -7.68 6.29 16.16
N ASP A 164 -7.82 5.33 15.25
CA ASP A 164 -7.02 4.11 15.16
C ASP A 164 -5.95 4.22 14.03
N LEU A 165 -5.96 5.32 13.27
CA LEU A 165 -4.95 5.63 12.26
C LEU A 165 -3.67 6.16 12.89
N ILE A 166 -2.53 5.91 12.23
CA ILE A 166 -1.23 6.45 12.61
C ILE A 166 -0.96 7.69 11.77
N TYR A 167 -0.71 8.82 12.43
CA TYR A 167 -0.41 10.10 11.82
C TYR A 167 1.08 10.40 11.98
N ASN A 168 1.78 10.63 10.88
CA ASN A 168 3.16 11.08 10.86
C ASN A 168 3.22 12.51 10.34
N TRP A 169 3.22 13.47 11.26
CA TRP A 169 3.35 14.88 10.94
C TRP A 169 4.79 15.27 10.67
N SER A 170 4.97 16.15 9.69
CA SER A 170 6.22 16.83 9.41
C SER A 170 6.00 18.33 9.26
N LYS A 171 6.98 19.10 9.72
CA LYS A 171 7.08 20.54 9.47
C LYS A 171 8.42 20.80 8.84
N ASP A 172 8.41 21.48 7.70
CA ASP A 172 9.58 21.79 6.88
C ASP A 172 10.44 20.55 6.63
N TYR A 173 9.78 19.48 6.18
CA TYR A 173 10.38 18.17 5.87
C TYR A 173 10.98 17.43 7.09
N LYS A 174 10.81 17.96 8.31
CA LYS A 174 11.26 17.32 9.54
C LYS A 174 10.10 16.73 10.32
N LYS A 175 10.21 15.45 10.68
CA LYS A 175 9.20 14.76 11.50
C LYS A 175 9.04 15.43 12.87
N ILE A 176 7.79 15.57 13.31
CA ILE A 176 7.44 16.10 14.63
C ILE A 176 7.00 14.95 15.54
N ALA A 177 7.94 14.29 16.21
CA ALA A 177 7.68 13.09 17.01
C ALA A 177 6.57 13.28 18.07
N GLY A 178 6.51 14.44 18.72
CA GLY A 178 5.48 14.76 19.72
C GLY A 178 4.07 14.89 19.14
N ALA A 179 3.96 15.33 17.88
CA ALA A 179 2.69 15.45 17.16
C ALA A 179 2.29 14.15 16.44
N SER A 180 3.24 13.25 16.18
CA SER A 180 3.00 11.98 15.47
C SER A 180 2.60 10.84 16.40
N GLY A 181 1.80 9.90 15.87
CA GLY A 181 1.34 8.70 16.57
C GLY A 181 -0.11 8.32 16.27
N THR A 182 -0.58 7.28 16.94
CA THR A 182 -1.96 6.79 16.80
C THR A 182 -2.97 7.82 17.27
N GLY A 183 -3.98 8.09 16.45
CA GLY A 183 -5.09 9.00 16.75
C GLY A 183 -4.71 10.48 16.82
N LYS A 184 -3.45 10.86 16.53
CA LYS A 184 -2.98 12.25 16.56
C LYS A 184 -3.33 13.00 15.28
N SER A 185 -4.63 13.12 15.00
CA SER A 185 -5.15 13.78 13.80
C SER A 185 -5.01 15.31 13.81
N ALA A 186 -4.55 15.92 14.90
CA ALA A 186 -4.33 17.36 14.98
C ALA A 186 -3.10 17.68 15.83
N TYR A 187 -2.44 18.79 15.49
CA TYR A 187 -1.43 19.39 16.35
C TYR A 187 -1.38 20.90 16.18
N SER A 188 -0.68 21.57 17.10
CA SER A 188 -0.49 23.00 17.04
C SER A 188 0.98 23.37 17.09
N PHE A 189 1.35 24.46 16.44
CA PHE A 189 2.69 25.02 16.46
C PHE A 189 2.65 26.54 16.43
N SER A 190 3.73 27.21 16.85
CA SER A 190 3.88 28.65 16.69
C SER A 190 4.50 28.98 15.34
N PHE A 191 3.94 30.00 14.66
CA PHE A 191 4.49 30.50 13.41
C PHE A 191 5.89 31.11 13.63
N SER A 192 6.85 30.71 12.79
CA SER A 192 8.24 31.15 12.90
C SER A 192 8.40 32.65 12.64
N GLU A 193 9.35 33.27 13.33
CA GLU A 193 9.81 34.64 13.04
C GLU A 193 10.66 34.71 11.77
N LEU A 194 11.37 33.63 11.45
CA LEU A 194 12.43 33.63 10.46
C LEU A 194 11.94 33.27 9.05
N ARG A 195 10.64 32.94 8.90
CA ARG A 195 10.06 32.43 7.66
C ARG A 195 8.70 33.06 7.43
N ASP A 196 8.44 33.39 6.16
CA ASP A 196 7.13 33.83 5.67
C ASP A 196 6.19 32.66 5.35
N THR A 197 6.75 31.44 5.24
CA THR A 197 6.03 30.22 4.86
C THR A 197 6.46 29.05 5.73
N GLU A 198 5.48 28.22 6.13
CA GLU A 198 5.69 27.00 6.90
C GLU A 198 5.11 25.82 6.10
N LYS A 199 5.92 24.79 5.82
CA LYS A 199 5.44 23.62 5.05
C LYS A 199 5.00 22.52 5.99
N ILE A 200 3.72 22.17 5.96
CA ILE A 200 3.15 21.08 6.75
C ILE A 200 2.90 19.87 5.87
N GLY A 201 3.42 18.71 6.29
CA GLY A 201 3.19 17.43 5.64
C GLY A 201 2.59 16.42 6.61
N ILE A 202 1.80 15.50 6.08
CA ILE A 202 1.20 14.40 6.81
C ILE A 202 1.34 13.11 6.00
N GLU A 203 1.73 12.04 6.66
CA GLU A 203 1.53 10.68 6.16
C GLU A 203 0.58 9.96 7.11
N ILE A 204 -0.43 9.28 6.55
CA ILE A 204 -1.44 8.56 7.33
C ILE A 204 -1.42 7.10 6.91
N SER A 205 -1.39 6.20 7.88
CA SER A 205 -1.43 4.76 7.63
C SER A 205 -2.35 4.04 8.60
N ASN A 206 -2.83 2.87 8.18
CA ASN A 206 -3.50 1.95 9.11
C ASN A 206 -2.45 1.38 10.07
N ALA A 207 -2.81 1.22 11.35
CA ALA A 207 -1.99 0.45 12.27
C ALA A 207 -1.78 -0.96 11.72
N GLN A 208 -0.53 -1.41 11.66
CA GLN A 208 -0.19 -2.80 11.36
C GLN A 208 -0.85 -3.67 12.43
N LYS A 209 -1.70 -4.62 12.01
CA LYS A 209 -2.25 -5.65 12.90
C LYS A 209 -1.29 -6.82 13.02
#